data_AF-A0AA95ZBU0-F1
#
_entry.id   AF-A0AA95ZBU0-F1
#
_cell.length_a   1.000
_cell.length_b   1.000
_cell.length_c   1.000
_cell.angle_alpha   90.00
_cell.angle_beta   90.00
_cell.angle_gamma   90.00
#
_symmetry.space_group_name_H-M   'P 1'
#
loop_
_entity.id
_entity.type
_entity.pdbx_description
1 polymer ?
#
loop_
_entity_poly.entity_id
_entity_poly.type
_entity_poly.pdbx_seq_one_letter_code
_entity_poly.pdbx_strand_id
1 'polypeptide(L)'
;MANARKTSGWRAAFVALGALGVTNIGGRLSSHIQDLPFDWLGGPAQAKPAASPTLLSSADVSWLFPAPLKRADLNRVLAIKDLVSKDPKNPTQQEPVWPDSAFKQLLAIAASPAGQVDGSARIGLPKDALTIDAWHIAGIRIDAGAPGLSKNIIEQFGQSPQIRLIVQPVIKNAAGEPEIQDIAVHLIYTFTDGEDAPAQPGCFTRPKPDTAAFKQIVVELTDLKTKLAAGRFGRHRVTTTTAALGAHPGLTDATTRDGVRIAMKAFLERHLSGARLRAMAIMGLPADKAEPWIFLSMAPIPAGVSPLLPNGGFIPVHGPALDGTQFAQMLDPNASGNKVVPKPSPNNLNPITCQHAALIQPVPEPAKRKGVSTADLFAGQTPGPAEIKTILDTIADPRKSHFFNTDCVSCHTDTRRSIELLQTKAIAGVDTKALPNGPWNVRNFGWSPPIEGPVQATVSRRTAEETAEVVKFINDSLAAK
;
A
#
# COMPACT_ATOMS: atom_id res chain seq x y z
N MET A 1 -49.28 -21.82 42.95
CA MET A 1 -49.66 -21.81 41.51
C MET A 1 -48.37 -21.62 40.72
N ALA A 2 -47.70 -22.75 40.46
CA ALA A 2 -47.51 -23.40 39.14
C ALA A 2 -46.30 -22.79 38.38
N ASN A 3 -45.09 -23.35 38.57
CA ASN A 3 -44.46 -24.46 37.81
C ASN A 3 -43.96 -24.02 36.41
N ALA A 4 -42.80 -24.40 35.88
CA ALA A 4 -41.71 -25.26 36.34
C ALA A 4 -40.49 -25.08 35.40
N ARG A 5 -39.32 -25.54 35.89
CA ARG A 5 -38.04 -25.75 35.20
C ARG A 5 -38.10 -26.80 34.08
N LYS A 6 -37.07 -26.78 33.19
CA LYS A 6 -36.17 -27.89 32.73
C LYS A 6 -35.43 -27.42 31.45
N THR A 7 -34.10 -27.39 31.29
CA THR A 7 -32.99 -28.39 31.32
C THR A 7 -33.00 -29.48 30.23
N SER A 8 -31.80 -29.71 29.65
CA SER A 8 -31.33 -30.84 28.78
C SER A 8 -31.81 -30.84 27.32
N GLY A 9 -31.08 -31.32 26.31
CA GLY A 9 -29.77 -31.99 26.22
C GLY A 9 -29.53 -32.54 24.79
N TRP A 10 -28.26 -32.72 24.43
CA TRP A 10 -27.60 -33.74 23.59
C TRP A 10 -28.28 -34.39 22.34
N ARG A 11 -27.48 -34.36 21.25
CA ARG A 11 -27.14 -35.38 20.22
C ARG A 11 -28.17 -35.95 19.20
N ALA A 12 -27.73 -35.76 17.94
CA ALA A 12 -27.58 -36.73 16.84
C ALA A 12 -28.82 -37.32 16.12
N ALA A 13 -28.81 -37.21 14.78
CA ALA A 13 -29.28 -38.25 13.87
C ALA A 13 -28.57 -38.15 12.51
N PHE A 14 -27.94 -39.27 12.15
CA PHE A 14 -27.48 -39.66 10.81
C PHE A 14 -28.64 -40.39 10.12
N VAL A 15 -28.86 -40.19 8.81
CA VAL A 15 -29.42 -41.20 7.88
C VAL A 15 -28.75 -41.05 6.51
N ALA A 16 -28.41 -42.20 5.93
CA ALA A 16 -27.65 -42.42 4.71
C ALA A 16 -28.54 -42.86 3.52
N LEU A 17 -27.85 -43.23 2.42
CA LEU A 17 -28.27 -43.83 1.14
C LEU A 17 -28.58 -42.82 0.00
N GLY A 18 -28.11 -43.01 -1.24
CA GLY A 18 -27.60 -44.24 -1.86
C GLY A 18 -26.86 -44.03 -3.19
N ALA A 19 -26.31 -45.15 -3.66
CA ALA A 19 -25.37 -45.33 -4.76
C ALA A 19 -25.97 -45.16 -6.17
N LEU A 20 -25.10 -44.86 -7.15
CA LEU A 20 -25.33 -45.13 -8.57
C LEU A 20 -24.08 -45.77 -9.18
N GLY A 21 -24.23 -47.04 -9.57
CA GLY A 21 -23.32 -47.75 -10.47
C GLY A 21 -23.70 -47.48 -11.92
N VAL A 22 -22.69 -47.49 -12.80
CA VAL A 22 -22.87 -47.37 -14.25
C VAL A 22 -22.45 -48.69 -14.90
N THR A 23 -23.42 -49.32 -15.55
CA THR A 23 -23.25 -50.52 -16.39
C THR A 23 -23.00 -50.16 -17.85
N ASN A 24 -22.10 -50.93 -18.44
CA ASN A 24 -21.74 -51.02 -19.85
C ASN A 24 -22.89 -51.60 -20.70
N ILE A 25 -23.19 -51.00 -21.87
CA ILE A 25 -23.88 -51.69 -22.98
C ILE A 25 -23.26 -51.22 -24.29
N GLY A 26 -22.69 -52.19 -25.03
CA GLY A 26 -22.23 -52.02 -26.40
C GLY A 26 -23.36 -52.24 -27.42
N GLY A 27 -23.20 -51.66 -28.60
CA GLY A 27 -24.05 -51.91 -29.76
C GLY A 27 -23.33 -51.53 -31.05
N ARG A 28 -22.99 -52.54 -31.85
CA ARG A 28 -22.53 -52.45 -33.24
C ARG A 28 -23.73 -52.18 -34.16
N LEU A 29 -23.55 -51.38 -35.20
CA LEU A 29 -24.20 -51.58 -36.50
C LEU A 29 -23.39 -50.94 -37.65
N SER A 30 -23.04 -51.83 -38.58
CA SER A 30 -22.59 -51.71 -39.98
C SER A 30 -23.49 -50.76 -40.81
N SER A 31 -23.23 -50.18 -41.99
CA SER A 31 -22.17 -50.15 -43.03
C SER A 31 -22.72 -49.32 -44.21
N HIS A 32 -21.89 -48.55 -44.91
CA HIS A 32 -21.88 -48.21 -46.37
C HIS A 32 -21.08 -46.88 -46.55
N ILE A 33 -19.85 -46.87 -47.11
CA ILE A 33 -19.48 -46.72 -48.54
C ILE A 33 -19.94 -45.33 -49.07
N GLN A 34 -19.16 -44.39 -49.60
CA GLN A 34 -17.81 -44.33 -50.22
C GLN A 34 -17.36 -42.84 -50.35
N ASP A 35 -16.03 -42.64 -50.42
CA ASP A 35 -15.27 -41.60 -51.16
C ASP A 35 -15.33 -40.10 -50.81
N LEU A 36 -14.34 -39.63 -50.02
CA LEU A 36 -13.68 -38.30 -50.15
C LEU A 36 -12.25 -38.36 -49.52
N PRO A 37 -11.26 -37.59 -50.03
CA PRO A 37 -9.84 -37.81 -49.72
C PRO A 37 -9.45 -37.23 -48.35
N PHE A 38 -8.94 -38.07 -47.45
CA PHE A 38 -8.49 -37.71 -46.11
C PHE A 38 -6.97 -37.84 -45.99
N ASP A 39 -6.26 -36.74 -46.25
CA ASP A 39 -4.94 -36.47 -45.69
C ASP A 39 -5.13 -35.97 -44.25
N TRP A 40 -5.06 -36.84 -43.24
CA TRP A 40 -4.89 -36.43 -41.83
C TRP A 40 -4.35 -37.61 -40.99
N LEU A 41 -3.09 -38.01 -41.24
CA LEU A 41 -2.29 -38.62 -40.18
C LEU A 41 -1.77 -37.49 -39.28
N GLY A 42 -2.65 -37.03 -38.38
CA GLY A 42 -2.26 -36.17 -37.28
C GLY A 42 -1.32 -36.92 -36.36
N GLY A 43 -0.02 -36.68 -36.51
CA GLY A 43 0.97 -37.05 -35.50
C GLY A 43 0.57 -36.44 -34.15
N PRO A 44 0.92 -37.07 -33.02
CA PRO A 44 0.59 -36.54 -31.70
C PRO A 44 1.11 -35.12 -31.60
N ALA A 45 0.19 -34.17 -31.39
CA ALA A 45 0.53 -32.77 -31.16
C ALA A 45 1.55 -32.73 -30.01
N GLN A 46 2.78 -32.35 -30.32
CA GLN A 46 3.79 -32.08 -29.31
C GLN A 46 3.19 -31.05 -28.36
N ALA A 47 2.98 -31.46 -27.10
CA ALA A 47 2.60 -30.54 -26.05
C ALA A 47 3.61 -29.40 -26.05
N LYS A 48 3.13 -28.17 -26.32
CA LYS A 48 3.93 -26.98 -26.14
C LYS A 48 4.53 -27.06 -24.74
N PRO A 49 5.85 -26.89 -24.57
CA PRO A 49 6.45 -26.78 -23.25
C PRO A 49 5.65 -25.73 -22.48
N ALA A 50 5.23 -26.07 -21.25
CA ALA A 50 4.60 -25.10 -20.38
C ALA A 50 5.52 -23.89 -20.29
N ALA A 51 5.06 -22.73 -20.77
CA ALA A 51 5.85 -21.52 -20.69
C ALA A 51 6.21 -21.29 -19.22
N SER A 52 7.49 -21.05 -18.93
CA SER A 52 7.91 -20.71 -17.58
C SER A 52 7.07 -19.55 -17.07
N PRO A 53 6.62 -19.58 -15.81
CA PRO A 53 5.75 -18.53 -15.29
C PRO A 53 6.42 -17.17 -15.43
N THR A 54 5.71 -16.21 -16.02
CA THR A 54 6.19 -14.84 -16.16
C THR A 54 6.38 -14.25 -14.76
N LEU A 55 7.64 -14.05 -14.35
CA LEU A 55 7.95 -13.46 -13.05
C LEU A 55 7.59 -11.97 -13.02
N LEU A 56 7.08 -11.50 -11.88
CA LEU A 56 6.85 -10.08 -11.65
C LEU A 56 8.17 -9.34 -11.34
N SER A 57 8.19 -8.06 -11.63
CA SER A 57 9.27 -7.11 -11.39
C SER A 57 8.76 -5.93 -10.55
N SER A 58 9.66 -5.04 -10.12
CA SER A 58 9.29 -3.92 -9.25
C SER A 58 8.20 -3.03 -9.84
N ALA A 59 8.26 -2.74 -11.15
CA ALA A 59 7.23 -1.95 -11.83
C ALA A 59 5.87 -2.66 -11.94
N ASP A 60 5.79 -3.98 -11.77
CA ASP A 60 4.51 -4.70 -11.83
C ASP A 60 3.72 -4.63 -10.52
N VAL A 61 4.41 -4.40 -9.40
CA VAL A 61 3.80 -4.33 -8.05
C VAL A 61 3.87 -2.94 -7.42
N SER A 62 4.57 -2.00 -8.06
CA SER A 62 4.68 -0.60 -7.63
C SER A 62 4.54 0.32 -8.84
N TRP A 63 3.37 0.92 -8.97
CA TRP A 63 2.97 1.73 -10.12
C TRP A 63 2.97 3.19 -9.74
N LEU A 64 3.88 3.96 -10.31
CA LEU A 64 3.92 5.40 -10.14
C LEU A 64 3.38 6.06 -11.41
N PHE A 65 2.38 6.92 -11.26
CA PHE A 65 1.84 7.68 -12.39
C PHE A 65 2.79 8.84 -12.74
N PRO A 66 2.95 9.20 -14.02
CA PRO A 66 3.56 10.48 -14.38
C PRO A 66 2.80 11.63 -13.71
N ALA A 67 3.53 12.64 -13.24
CA ALA A 67 2.91 13.81 -12.61
C ALA A 67 2.11 14.62 -13.65
N PRO A 68 0.87 15.05 -13.35
CA PRO A 68 0.09 15.88 -14.26
C PRO A 68 0.65 17.31 -14.31
N LEU A 69 1.24 17.70 -15.44
CA LEU A 69 1.84 19.03 -15.62
C LEU A 69 0.91 20.02 -16.31
N LYS A 70 -0.08 19.52 -17.04
CA LYS A 70 -1.04 20.30 -17.80
C LYS A 70 -2.44 19.75 -17.61
N ARG A 71 -3.48 20.57 -17.82
CA ARG A 71 -4.87 20.14 -17.65
C ARG A 71 -5.24 18.85 -18.39
N ALA A 72 -4.70 18.65 -19.59
CA ALA A 72 -4.92 17.43 -20.38
C ALA A 72 -4.33 16.16 -19.73
N ASP A 73 -3.34 16.29 -18.85
CA ASP A 73 -2.73 15.17 -18.14
C ASP A 73 -3.62 14.62 -17.03
N LEU A 74 -4.60 15.39 -16.54
CA LEU A 74 -5.56 14.89 -15.54
C LEU A 74 -6.37 13.69 -16.04
N ASN A 75 -6.61 13.61 -17.36
CA ASN A 75 -7.27 12.46 -17.98
C ASN A 75 -6.36 11.20 -18.02
N ARG A 76 -5.05 11.36 -17.77
CA ARG A 76 -4.04 10.30 -17.81
C ARG A 76 -3.73 9.72 -16.43
N VAL A 77 -4.27 10.32 -15.37
CA VAL A 77 -4.23 9.79 -14.00
C VAL A 77 -5.60 9.25 -13.61
N LEU A 78 -5.70 8.65 -12.43
CA LEU A 78 -6.97 8.17 -11.87
C LEU A 78 -7.43 9.13 -10.77
N ALA A 79 -8.60 9.74 -10.92
CA ALA A 79 -9.26 10.44 -9.82
C ALA A 79 -9.84 9.39 -8.86
N ILE A 80 -9.65 9.57 -7.55
CA ILE A 80 -10.09 8.57 -6.56
C ILE A 80 -11.62 8.45 -6.50
N LYS A 81 -12.33 9.54 -6.78
CA LYS A 81 -13.80 9.57 -6.82
C LYS A 81 -14.39 8.66 -7.90
N ASP A 82 -13.64 8.43 -8.98
CA ASP A 82 -14.11 7.66 -10.15
C ASP A 82 -13.91 6.15 -9.94
N LEU A 83 -13.27 5.75 -8.85
CA LEU A 83 -13.06 4.36 -8.47
C LEU A 83 -14.23 3.89 -7.60
N VAL A 84 -14.94 2.91 -8.15
CA VAL A 84 -16.09 2.29 -7.49
C VAL A 84 -15.94 0.78 -7.46
N SER A 85 -16.34 0.17 -6.36
CA SER A 85 -16.45 -1.27 -6.20
C SER A 85 -17.87 -1.72 -6.45
N LYS A 86 -18.06 -2.89 -7.07
CA LYS A 86 -19.39 -3.51 -7.13
C LYS A 86 -19.69 -4.13 -5.76
N ASP A 87 -20.88 -3.88 -5.24
CA ASP A 87 -21.33 -4.58 -4.03
C ASP A 87 -21.45 -6.09 -4.35
N PRO A 88 -20.72 -6.98 -3.64
CA PRO A 88 -20.85 -8.42 -3.85
C PRO A 88 -22.27 -8.96 -3.59
N LYS A 89 -23.05 -8.29 -2.75
CA LYS A 89 -24.44 -8.64 -2.42
C LYS A 89 -25.44 -8.07 -3.43
N ASN A 90 -25.10 -6.95 -4.05
CA ASN A 90 -25.89 -6.33 -5.10
C ASN A 90 -24.99 -5.83 -6.24
N PRO A 91 -24.68 -6.67 -7.26
CA PRO A 91 -23.76 -6.30 -8.33
C PRO A 91 -24.21 -5.12 -9.21
N THR A 92 -25.46 -4.67 -9.08
CA THR A 92 -25.98 -3.47 -9.76
C THR A 92 -25.65 -2.18 -9.01
N GLN A 93 -25.28 -2.28 -7.73
CA GLN A 93 -24.89 -1.16 -6.89
C GLN A 93 -23.37 -0.97 -6.96
N GLN A 94 -22.98 0.29 -7.09
CA GLN A 94 -21.59 0.72 -7.08
C GLN A 94 -21.35 1.54 -5.82
N GLU A 95 -20.27 1.25 -5.11
CA GLU A 95 -19.87 1.96 -3.89
C GLU A 95 -18.48 2.58 -4.09
N PRO A 96 -18.23 3.81 -3.61
CA PRO A 96 -16.90 4.41 -3.69
C PRO A 96 -15.86 3.55 -2.97
N VAL A 97 -14.69 3.34 -3.58
CA VAL A 97 -13.58 2.63 -2.92
C VAL A 97 -13.04 3.40 -1.72
N TRP A 98 -13.18 4.73 -1.72
CA TRP A 98 -12.96 5.59 -0.57
C TRP A 98 -14.30 6.20 -0.15
N PRO A 99 -15.00 5.60 0.83
CA PRO A 99 -16.32 6.08 1.22
C PRO A 99 -16.30 7.51 1.73
N ASP A 100 -17.33 8.29 1.39
CA ASP A 100 -17.49 9.69 1.84
C ASP A 100 -17.36 9.84 3.37
N SER A 101 -17.85 8.86 4.13
CA SER A 101 -17.73 8.84 5.59
C SER A 101 -16.28 8.74 6.04
N ALA A 102 -15.48 7.88 5.41
CA ALA A 102 -14.06 7.74 5.68
C ALA A 102 -13.27 8.99 5.24
N PHE A 103 -13.59 9.56 4.07
CA PHE A 103 -12.99 10.82 3.62
C PHE A 103 -13.26 11.96 4.61
N LYS A 104 -14.52 12.15 5.03
CA LYS A 104 -14.89 13.18 6.02
C LYS A 104 -14.21 12.95 7.37
N GLN A 105 -14.06 11.69 7.81
CA GLN A 105 -13.32 11.36 9.03
C GLN A 105 -11.83 11.70 8.91
N LEU A 106 -11.20 11.42 7.76
CA LEU A 106 -9.81 11.84 7.50
C LEU A 106 -9.67 13.36 7.71
N LEU A 107 -10.52 14.15 7.06
CA LEU A 107 -10.51 15.61 7.18
C LEU A 107 -10.72 16.07 8.64
N ALA A 108 -11.70 15.49 9.32
CA ALA A 108 -12.03 15.83 10.70
C ALA A 108 -10.88 15.51 11.67
N ILE A 109 -10.24 14.33 11.51
CA ILE A 109 -9.13 13.91 12.36
C ILE A 109 -7.90 14.79 12.11
N ALA A 110 -7.56 15.07 10.84
CA ALA A 110 -6.44 15.96 10.50
C ALA A 110 -6.62 17.38 11.05
N ALA A 111 -7.86 17.89 11.12
CA ALA A 111 -8.16 19.20 11.68
C ALA A 111 -8.31 19.22 13.23
N SER A 112 -8.41 18.05 13.86
CA SER A 112 -8.64 17.89 15.30
C SER A 112 -7.37 18.13 16.14
N PRO A 113 -7.48 18.20 17.49
CA PRO A 113 -6.31 18.24 18.37
C PRO A 113 -5.33 17.08 18.17
N ALA A 114 -5.80 15.90 17.72
CA ALA A 114 -4.91 14.78 17.43
C ALA A 114 -3.99 15.03 16.22
N GLY A 115 -4.37 15.94 15.32
CA GLY A 115 -3.53 16.38 14.20
C GLY A 115 -2.55 17.50 14.56
N GLN A 116 -2.57 17.99 15.81
CA GLN A 116 -1.68 19.06 16.27
C GLN A 116 -0.34 18.50 16.76
N VAL A 117 0.74 19.20 16.44
CA VAL A 117 2.07 19.02 17.00
C VAL A 117 2.51 20.33 17.64
N ASP A 118 3.18 20.24 18.79
CA ASP A 118 3.66 21.39 19.57
C ASP A 118 2.56 22.42 19.87
N GLY A 119 1.35 21.92 20.15
CA GLY A 119 0.19 22.72 20.58
C GLY A 119 -0.46 23.60 19.50
N SER A 120 0.08 23.67 18.27
CA SER A 120 -0.44 24.61 17.26
C SER A 120 -0.29 24.18 15.81
N ALA A 121 0.82 23.52 15.43
CA ALA A 121 1.07 23.15 14.04
C ALA A 121 0.16 21.97 13.64
N ARG A 122 -0.57 22.10 12.53
CA ARG A 122 -1.45 21.05 12.00
C ARG A 122 -1.48 21.10 10.48
N ILE A 123 -1.85 19.99 9.84
CA ILE A 123 -2.02 19.93 8.39
C ILE A 123 -3.15 20.88 7.97
N GLY A 124 -2.84 21.81 7.07
CA GLY A 124 -3.80 22.73 6.47
C GLY A 124 -4.12 22.32 5.05
N LEU A 125 -5.36 21.90 4.82
CA LEU A 125 -5.82 21.55 3.48
C LEU A 125 -6.38 22.79 2.77
N PRO A 126 -5.97 23.08 1.52
CA PRO A 126 -6.60 24.14 0.75
C PRO A 126 -8.07 23.81 0.51
N LYS A 127 -8.89 24.84 0.30
CA LYS A 127 -10.35 24.71 0.16
C LYS A 127 -10.76 23.64 -0.85
N ASP A 128 -10.10 23.58 -1.99
CA ASP A 128 -10.41 22.61 -3.05
C ASP A 128 -10.10 21.16 -2.62
N ALA A 129 -9.05 20.95 -1.81
CA ALA A 129 -8.69 19.65 -1.26
C ALA A 129 -9.65 19.15 -0.17
N LEU A 130 -10.58 19.97 0.31
CA LEU A 130 -11.67 19.53 1.19
C LEU A 130 -12.76 18.74 0.44
N THR A 131 -12.68 18.67 -0.89
CA THR A 131 -13.57 17.88 -1.73
C THR A 131 -12.81 16.68 -2.30
N ILE A 132 -13.47 15.52 -2.40
CA ILE A 132 -12.85 14.31 -2.95
C ILE A 132 -12.47 14.47 -4.43
N ASP A 133 -13.07 15.44 -5.13
CA ASP A 133 -12.82 15.78 -6.52
C ASP A 133 -11.36 16.19 -6.82
N ALA A 134 -10.66 16.76 -5.85
CA ALA A 134 -9.28 17.18 -6.03
C ALA A 134 -8.28 16.02 -5.96
N TRP A 135 -8.67 14.84 -5.46
CA TRP A 135 -7.74 13.78 -5.09
C TRP A 135 -7.50 12.79 -6.23
N HIS A 136 -6.22 12.62 -6.57
CA HIS A 136 -5.78 11.75 -7.66
C HIS A 136 -4.77 10.72 -7.15
N ILE A 137 -4.78 9.53 -7.72
CA ILE A 137 -3.79 8.49 -7.42
C ILE A 137 -2.46 8.88 -8.05
N ALA A 138 -1.48 9.17 -7.20
CA ALA A 138 -0.09 9.34 -7.61
C ALA A 138 0.61 8.00 -7.74
N GLY A 139 0.36 7.07 -6.81
CA GLY A 139 1.01 5.77 -6.79
C GLY A 139 0.14 4.63 -6.27
N ILE A 140 0.47 3.41 -6.68
CA ILE A 140 -0.16 2.17 -6.22
C ILE A 140 0.96 1.21 -5.82
N ARG A 141 0.83 0.59 -4.65
CA ARG A 141 1.70 -0.51 -4.21
C ARG A 141 0.88 -1.73 -3.88
N ILE A 142 1.29 -2.89 -4.39
CA ILE A 142 0.70 -4.20 -4.10
C ILE A 142 1.72 -4.96 -3.27
N ASP A 143 1.46 -5.09 -1.97
CA ASP A 143 2.40 -5.72 -1.03
C ASP A 143 1.85 -7.07 -0.58
N ALA A 144 2.66 -8.13 -0.66
CA ALA A 144 2.26 -9.47 -0.25
C ALA A 144 2.13 -9.66 1.27
N GLY A 145 2.58 -8.68 2.05
CA GLY A 145 2.50 -8.74 3.50
C GLY A 145 3.01 -7.45 4.15
N ALA A 146 2.19 -6.89 5.03
CA ALA A 146 2.55 -5.87 5.99
C ALA A 146 2.56 -6.46 7.40
N PRO A 147 3.38 -5.92 8.34
CA PRO A 147 4.26 -4.76 8.17
C PRO A 147 5.60 -5.06 7.48
N GLY A 148 5.89 -6.32 7.17
CA GLY A 148 7.08 -6.78 6.44
C GLY A 148 7.01 -8.29 6.17
N LEU A 149 7.91 -8.81 5.33
CA LEU A 149 7.84 -10.20 4.86
C LEU A 149 8.91 -11.13 5.44
N SER A 150 9.79 -10.60 6.29
CA SER A 150 10.73 -11.44 7.03
C SER A 150 10.00 -12.37 8.00
N LYS A 151 10.54 -13.59 8.17
CA LYS A 151 9.95 -14.65 9.01
C LYS A 151 9.61 -14.17 10.43
N ASN A 152 10.55 -13.49 11.06
CA ASN A 152 10.42 -12.90 12.40
C ASN A 152 9.34 -11.81 12.47
N ILE A 153 9.14 -11.00 11.42
CA ILE A 153 8.02 -10.05 11.36
C ILE A 153 6.70 -10.80 11.25
N ILE A 154 6.60 -11.78 10.34
CA ILE A 154 5.38 -12.58 10.16
C ILE A 154 5.01 -13.34 11.45
N GLU A 155 5.99 -13.90 12.14
CA GLU A 155 5.78 -14.59 13.42
C GLU A 155 5.23 -13.65 14.51
N GLN A 156 5.61 -12.38 14.53
CA GLN A 156 5.18 -11.44 15.56
C GLN A 156 3.87 -10.75 15.20
N PHE A 157 3.72 -10.30 13.95
CA PHE A 157 2.62 -9.45 13.50
C PHE A 157 1.59 -10.17 12.63
N GLY A 158 1.82 -11.41 12.24
CA GLY A 158 1.04 -12.05 11.18
C GLY A 158 1.40 -11.49 9.80
N GLN A 159 0.52 -11.71 8.83
CA GLN A 159 0.73 -11.27 7.45
C GLN A 159 -0.54 -10.64 6.91
N SER A 160 -0.45 -9.36 6.58
CA SER A 160 -1.53 -8.61 5.92
C SER A 160 -1.15 -8.25 4.49
N PRO A 161 -1.48 -9.07 3.48
CA PRO A 161 -1.40 -8.64 2.09
C PRO A 161 -2.28 -7.41 1.88
N GLN A 162 -1.81 -6.46 1.08
CA GLN A 162 -2.47 -5.18 0.91
C GLN A 162 -2.29 -4.58 -0.48
N ILE A 163 -3.24 -3.75 -0.88
CA ILE A 163 -3.06 -2.76 -1.94
C ILE A 163 -3.09 -1.39 -1.26
N ARG A 164 -2.03 -0.60 -1.44
CA ARG A 164 -1.90 0.76 -0.94
C ARG A 164 -2.03 1.74 -2.08
N LEU A 165 -2.98 2.66 -1.97
CA LEU A 165 -3.06 3.83 -2.85
C LEU A 165 -2.36 5.01 -2.18
N ILE A 166 -1.53 5.71 -2.93
CA ILE A 166 -0.98 7.01 -2.56
C ILE A 166 -1.76 8.04 -3.36
N VAL A 167 -2.60 8.83 -2.68
CA VAL A 167 -3.40 9.87 -3.31
C VAL A 167 -2.89 11.26 -2.91
N GLN A 168 -2.87 12.18 -3.86
CA GLN A 168 -2.45 13.57 -3.65
C GLN A 168 -3.51 14.52 -4.23
N PRO A 169 -3.77 15.67 -3.57
CA PRO A 169 -4.65 16.66 -4.13
C PRO A 169 -3.94 17.39 -5.28
N VAL A 170 -4.68 17.57 -6.37
CA VAL A 170 -4.28 18.38 -7.52
C VAL A 170 -5.33 19.48 -7.69
N ILE A 171 -4.95 20.70 -7.35
CA ILE A 171 -5.83 21.87 -7.46
C ILE A 171 -5.53 22.63 -8.75
N LYS A 172 -6.27 23.70 -9.02
CA LYS A 172 -6.00 24.60 -10.15
C LYS A 172 -5.26 25.82 -9.64
N ASN A 173 -4.13 26.14 -10.25
CA ASN A 173 -3.44 27.41 -9.99
C ASN A 173 -4.17 28.60 -10.64
N ALA A 174 -3.61 29.80 -10.50
CA ALA A 174 -4.19 31.03 -11.06
C ALA A 174 -4.36 31.00 -12.60
N ALA A 175 -3.52 30.23 -13.30
CA ALA A 175 -3.61 30.03 -14.75
C ALA A 175 -4.59 28.90 -15.15
N GLY A 176 -5.22 28.24 -14.17
CA GLY A 176 -6.12 27.10 -14.39
C GLY A 176 -5.41 25.78 -14.69
N GLU A 177 -4.08 25.74 -14.55
CA GLU A 177 -3.27 24.53 -14.73
C GLU A 177 -3.20 23.70 -13.44
N PRO A 178 -2.93 22.39 -13.53
CA PRO A 178 -2.78 21.53 -12.37
C PRO A 178 -1.65 21.99 -11.45
N GLU A 179 -1.93 22.00 -10.15
CA GLU A 179 -0.97 22.27 -9.10
C GLU A 179 -1.07 21.17 -8.05
N ILE A 180 -0.04 20.31 -8.03
CA ILE A 180 0.08 19.24 -7.06
C ILE A 180 0.43 19.85 -5.71
N GLN A 181 -0.41 19.57 -4.72
CA GLN A 181 -0.20 20.05 -3.37
C GLN A 181 0.82 19.17 -2.63
N ASP A 182 1.56 19.78 -1.71
CA ASP A 182 2.47 19.09 -0.81
C ASP A 182 1.69 18.38 0.33
N ILE A 183 0.73 17.56 -0.07
CA ILE A 183 -0.12 16.72 0.80
C ILE A 183 -0.20 15.34 0.14
N ALA A 184 -0.18 14.29 0.94
CA ALA A 184 -0.43 12.93 0.47
C ALA A 184 -1.23 12.13 1.51
N VAL A 185 -2.10 11.25 1.03
CA VAL A 185 -2.80 10.27 1.85
C VAL A 185 -2.48 8.88 1.36
N HIS A 186 -2.11 8.00 2.27
CA HIS A 186 -2.05 6.56 2.02
C HIS A 186 -3.39 5.94 2.40
N LEU A 187 -4.03 5.25 1.46
CA LEU A 187 -5.22 4.43 1.69
C LEU A 187 -4.80 2.96 1.61
N ILE A 188 -4.94 2.22 2.71
CA ILE A 188 -4.43 0.86 2.84
C ILE A 188 -5.60 -0.12 2.86
N TYR A 189 -5.71 -0.93 1.81
CA TYR A 189 -6.73 -1.96 1.66
C TYR A 189 -6.13 -3.33 1.93
N THR A 190 -6.66 -4.09 2.89
CA THR A 190 -6.06 -5.39 3.29
C THR A 190 -6.87 -6.60 2.81
N PHE A 191 -6.17 -7.71 2.65
CA PHE A 191 -6.68 -8.99 2.19
C PHE A 191 -6.37 -10.07 3.24
N THR A 192 -7.20 -10.12 4.27
CA THR A 192 -7.04 -11.00 5.43
C THR A 192 -8.30 -11.84 5.64
N ASP A 193 -8.13 -13.11 5.99
CA ASP A 193 -9.22 -14.06 6.29
C ASP A 193 -9.13 -14.53 7.75
N GLY A 194 -9.55 -13.63 8.64
CA GLY A 194 -9.48 -13.83 10.08
C GLY A 194 -8.12 -13.51 10.69
N GLU A 195 -7.99 -13.87 11.96
CA GLU A 195 -6.85 -13.51 12.82
C GLU A 195 -6.54 -14.64 13.79
N ASP A 196 -5.32 -14.70 14.32
CA ASP A 196 -4.97 -15.56 15.45
C ASP A 196 -5.50 -14.94 16.76
N ALA A 197 -6.56 -15.54 17.30
CA ALA A 197 -7.17 -15.18 18.57
C ALA A 197 -6.97 -16.29 19.63
N PRO A 198 -6.78 -15.95 20.92
CA PRO A 198 -6.62 -14.58 21.43
C PRO A 198 -5.25 -13.99 21.07
N ALA A 199 -5.16 -12.66 21.07
CA ALA A 199 -3.88 -11.97 20.93
C ALA A 199 -2.92 -12.35 22.07
N GLN A 200 -1.61 -12.29 21.81
CA GLN A 200 -0.63 -12.35 22.89
C GLN A 200 -0.80 -11.13 23.82
N PRO A 201 -0.56 -11.27 25.14
CA PRO A 201 -0.65 -10.13 26.05
C PRO A 201 0.23 -8.96 25.58
N GLY A 202 -0.40 -7.79 25.42
CA GLY A 202 0.28 -6.59 24.94
C GLY A 202 0.56 -6.57 23.43
N CYS A 203 -0.14 -7.38 22.63
CA CYS A 203 -0.05 -7.36 21.17
C CYS A 203 -1.45 -7.34 20.52
N PHE A 204 -1.52 -6.99 19.24
CA PHE A 204 -2.72 -7.26 18.44
C PHE A 204 -2.87 -8.75 18.13
N THR A 205 -4.10 -9.13 17.80
CA THR A 205 -4.36 -10.36 17.06
C THR A 205 -3.57 -10.34 15.76
N ARG A 206 -2.97 -11.47 15.41
CA ARG A 206 -2.14 -11.56 14.19
C ARG A 206 -3.04 -11.83 12.98
N PRO A 207 -3.17 -10.92 12.00
CA PRO A 207 -3.93 -11.18 10.79
C PRO A 207 -3.42 -12.39 10.02
N LYS A 208 -4.38 -13.16 9.49
CA LYS A 208 -4.12 -14.26 8.56
C LYS A 208 -4.32 -13.78 7.12
N PRO A 209 -3.42 -14.10 6.19
CA PRO A 209 -3.56 -13.67 4.81
C PRO A 209 -4.70 -14.43 4.12
N ASP A 210 -5.57 -13.70 3.42
CA ASP A 210 -6.48 -14.28 2.42
C ASP A 210 -5.65 -14.67 1.19
N THR A 211 -5.01 -15.82 1.28
CA THR A 211 -4.05 -16.29 0.28
C THR A 211 -4.74 -16.55 -1.07
N ALA A 212 -6.01 -16.95 -1.06
CA ALA A 212 -6.77 -17.21 -2.28
C ALA A 212 -7.04 -15.90 -3.03
N ALA A 213 -7.59 -14.87 -2.36
CA ALA A 213 -7.81 -13.57 -2.97
C ALA A 213 -6.50 -12.93 -3.43
N PHE A 214 -5.44 -13.03 -2.64
CA PHE A 214 -4.17 -12.41 -3.01
C PHE A 214 -3.45 -13.14 -4.16
N LYS A 215 -3.57 -14.46 -4.28
CA LYS A 215 -3.10 -15.19 -5.48
C LYS A 215 -3.82 -14.73 -6.74
N GLN A 216 -5.12 -14.46 -6.66
CA GLN A 216 -5.88 -13.92 -7.79
C GLN A 216 -5.36 -12.54 -8.22
N ILE A 217 -4.99 -11.68 -7.26
CA ILE A 217 -4.32 -10.40 -7.55
C ILE A 217 -3.00 -10.63 -8.31
N VAL A 218 -2.15 -11.55 -7.86
CA VAL A 218 -0.86 -11.87 -8.51
C VAL A 218 -1.07 -12.38 -9.94
N VAL A 219 -2.08 -13.23 -10.17
CA VAL A 219 -2.44 -13.72 -11.51
C VAL A 219 -2.84 -12.57 -12.43
N GLU A 220 -3.68 -11.65 -11.96
CA GLU A 220 -4.10 -10.50 -12.77
C GLU A 220 -2.95 -9.52 -13.05
N LEU A 221 -2.04 -9.29 -12.10
CA LEU A 221 -0.82 -8.50 -12.36
C LEU A 221 0.06 -9.15 -13.42
N THR A 222 0.19 -10.46 -13.39
CA THR A 222 0.95 -11.23 -14.38
C THR A 222 0.31 -11.14 -15.77
N ASP A 223 -1.02 -11.19 -15.84
CA ASP A 223 -1.78 -10.99 -17.07
C ASP A 223 -1.63 -9.55 -17.61
N LEU A 224 -1.71 -8.52 -16.76
CA LEU A 224 -1.45 -7.13 -17.14
C LEU A 224 -0.05 -6.97 -17.73
N LYS A 225 0.98 -7.51 -17.06
CA LYS A 225 2.35 -7.54 -17.57
C LYS A 225 2.44 -8.20 -18.95
N THR A 226 1.85 -9.38 -19.08
CA THR A 226 1.88 -10.16 -20.33
C THR A 226 1.18 -9.43 -21.47
N LYS A 227 0.01 -8.83 -21.20
CA LYS A 227 -0.74 -8.01 -22.16
C LYS A 227 0.04 -6.77 -22.59
N LEU A 228 0.73 -6.10 -21.67
CA LEU A 228 1.57 -4.95 -21.98
C LEU A 228 2.76 -5.34 -22.88
N ALA A 229 3.46 -6.43 -22.55
CA ALA A 229 4.56 -6.96 -23.37
C ALA A 229 4.09 -7.45 -24.75
N ALA A 230 2.86 -7.93 -24.86
CA ALA A 230 2.25 -8.34 -26.12
C ALA A 230 1.67 -7.18 -26.95
N GLY A 231 1.73 -5.93 -26.47
CA GLY A 231 1.18 -4.76 -27.16
C GLY A 231 -0.35 -4.77 -27.19
N ARG A 232 -1.01 -5.29 -26.16
CA ARG A 232 -2.49 -5.34 -26.09
C ARG A 232 -3.13 -4.05 -25.59
N PHE A 233 -2.33 -3.12 -25.08
CA PHE A 233 -2.82 -1.82 -24.60
C PHE A 233 -2.50 -0.66 -25.55
N GLY A 234 -1.79 -0.90 -26.65
CA GLY A 234 -1.32 0.14 -27.56
C GLY A 234 -0.57 -0.42 -28.76
N ARG A 235 0.07 0.46 -29.54
CA ARG A 235 0.86 0.05 -30.73
C ARG A 235 2.23 -0.51 -30.35
N HIS A 236 2.79 -0.06 -29.23
CA HIS A 236 4.10 -0.51 -28.76
C HIS A 236 3.99 -1.71 -27.81
N ARG A 237 5.01 -2.56 -27.86
CA ARG A 237 5.26 -3.62 -26.88
C ARG A 237 6.18 -3.06 -25.80
N VAL A 238 5.68 -2.97 -24.57
CA VAL A 238 6.43 -2.41 -23.43
C VAL A 238 6.69 -3.51 -22.41
N THR A 239 7.92 -3.60 -21.89
CA THR A 239 8.31 -4.59 -20.87
C THR A 239 8.71 -3.90 -19.57
N THR A 240 8.42 -4.55 -18.45
CA THR A 240 8.75 -4.09 -17.09
C THR A 240 9.92 -4.85 -16.46
N THR A 241 10.35 -5.96 -17.06
CA THR A 241 11.25 -6.97 -16.47
C THR A 241 12.57 -6.44 -15.89
N THR A 242 13.09 -5.33 -16.40
CA THR A 242 14.33 -4.69 -15.92
C THR A 242 14.13 -3.21 -15.60
N ALA A 243 12.88 -2.76 -15.51
CA ALA A 243 12.59 -1.35 -15.28
C ALA A 243 12.91 -1.01 -13.82
N ALA A 244 13.78 -0.01 -13.63
CA ALA A 244 13.97 0.61 -12.33
C ALA A 244 12.66 1.30 -11.89
N LEU A 245 12.46 1.42 -10.58
CA LEU A 245 11.29 2.11 -10.05
C LEU A 245 11.34 3.60 -10.38
N GLY A 246 10.26 4.05 -10.99
CA GLY A 246 10.01 5.40 -11.45
C GLY A 246 8.61 5.45 -12.06
N ALA A 247 8.32 6.43 -12.90
CA ALA A 247 7.04 6.47 -13.62
C ALA A 247 6.86 5.19 -14.45
N HIS A 248 5.72 4.50 -14.28
CA HIS A 248 5.50 3.17 -14.84
C HIS A 248 5.66 3.16 -16.37
N PRO A 249 6.46 2.25 -16.98
CA PRO A 249 6.74 2.25 -18.41
C PRO A 249 5.48 2.24 -19.29
N GLY A 250 4.46 1.47 -18.91
CA GLY A 250 3.20 1.41 -19.63
C GLY A 250 2.35 2.69 -19.56
N LEU A 251 2.59 3.55 -18.56
CA LEU A 251 1.91 4.85 -18.39
C LEU A 251 2.69 6.00 -19.05
N THR A 252 4.00 5.85 -19.24
CA THR A 252 4.83 6.87 -19.91
C THR A 252 4.77 6.76 -21.44
N ASP A 253 4.64 5.55 -21.98
CA ASP A 253 4.50 5.34 -23.42
C ASP A 253 3.23 5.99 -23.99
N ALA A 254 3.38 6.73 -25.08
CA ALA A 254 2.28 7.50 -25.70
C ALA A 254 1.17 6.61 -26.27
N THR A 255 1.48 5.38 -26.64
CA THR A 255 0.55 4.48 -27.32
C THR A 255 -0.17 3.56 -26.35
N THR A 256 0.43 3.22 -25.20
CA THR A 256 -0.14 2.28 -24.23
C THR A 256 -0.82 2.95 -23.04
N ARG A 257 -0.48 4.21 -22.71
CA ARG A 257 -0.89 4.86 -21.44
C ARG A 257 -2.38 4.76 -21.12
N ASP A 258 -3.25 4.99 -22.11
CA ASP A 258 -4.69 5.03 -21.87
C ASP A 258 -5.24 3.62 -21.60
N GLY A 259 -4.82 2.64 -22.41
CA GLY A 259 -5.20 1.24 -22.23
C GLY A 259 -4.70 0.67 -20.89
N VAL A 260 -3.46 0.98 -20.53
CA VAL A 260 -2.85 0.57 -19.25
C VAL A 260 -3.57 1.21 -18.07
N ARG A 261 -3.88 2.52 -18.13
CA ARG A 261 -4.64 3.24 -17.11
C ARG A 261 -6.04 2.65 -16.91
N ILE A 262 -6.75 2.38 -18.00
CA ILE A 262 -8.10 1.76 -17.97
C ILE A 262 -8.04 0.36 -17.35
N ALA A 263 -7.04 -0.44 -17.73
CA ALA A 263 -6.87 -1.79 -17.21
C ALA A 263 -6.54 -1.79 -15.71
N MET A 264 -5.70 -0.85 -15.25
CA MET A 264 -5.40 -0.64 -13.84
C MET A 264 -6.64 -0.17 -13.07
N LYS A 265 -7.42 0.78 -13.59
CA LYS A 265 -8.70 1.19 -12.99
C LYS A 265 -9.60 -0.03 -12.77
N ALA A 266 -9.82 -0.83 -13.81
CA ALA A 266 -10.65 -2.02 -13.71
C ALA A 266 -10.10 -3.06 -12.72
N PHE A 267 -8.78 -3.21 -12.62
CA PHE A 267 -8.14 -4.06 -11.61
C PHE A 267 -8.45 -3.56 -10.19
N LEU A 268 -8.27 -2.26 -9.93
CA LEU A 268 -8.58 -1.67 -8.62
C LEU A 268 -10.06 -1.82 -8.25
N GLU A 269 -10.99 -1.58 -9.18
CA GLU A 269 -12.44 -1.70 -8.96
C GLU A 269 -12.91 -3.13 -8.64
N ARG A 270 -12.16 -4.15 -9.07
CA ARG A 270 -12.43 -5.55 -8.72
C ARG A 270 -11.98 -5.90 -7.30
N HIS A 271 -10.86 -5.36 -6.86
CA HIS A 271 -10.17 -5.82 -5.64
C HIS A 271 -10.35 -4.88 -4.46
N LEU A 272 -10.58 -3.59 -4.69
CA LEU A 272 -10.76 -2.59 -3.64
C LEU A 272 -12.24 -2.40 -3.31
N SER A 273 -12.51 -2.09 -2.05
CA SER A 273 -13.82 -1.64 -1.58
C SER A 273 -13.66 -0.89 -0.26
N GLY A 274 -14.65 -0.08 0.11
CA GLY A 274 -14.65 0.60 1.41
C GLY A 274 -14.52 -0.35 2.60
N ALA A 275 -15.09 -1.56 2.50
CA ALA A 275 -14.99 -2.59 3.53
C ALA A 275 -13.58 -3.17 3.71
N ARG A 276 -12.73 -3.07 2.68
CA ARG A 276 -11.32 -3.49 2.75
C ARG A 276 -10.38 -2.39 3.23
N LEU A 277 -10.82 -1.13 3.31
CA LEU A 277 -10.00 -0.03 3.80
C LEU A 277 -9.72 -0.21 5.31
N ARG A 278 -8.47 -0.51 5.66
CA ARG A 278 -8.06 -0.83 7.05
C ARG A 278 -7.05 0.11 7.67
N ALA A 279 -6.55 1.09 6.94
CA ALA A 279 -5.79 2.18 7.54
C ALA A 279 -5.75 3.37 6.57
N MET A 280 -5.60 4.55 7.16
CA MET A 280 -5.28 5.77 6.43
C MET A 280 -4.09 6.44 7.11
N ALA A 281 -3.23 7.09 6.34
CA ALA A 281 -2.22 7.99 6.89
C ALA A 281 -2.17 9.23 6.02
N ILE A 282 -2.03 10.39 6.63
CA ILE A 282 -1.90 11.67 5.94
C ILE A 282 -0.56 12.30 6.29
N MET A 283 0.06 12.89 5.29
CA MET A 283 1.14 13.83 5.48
C MET A 283 0.85 15.12 4.74
N GLY A 284 1.32 16.24 5.28
CA GLY A 284 1.17 17.53 4.61
C GLY A 284 1.74 18.69 5.40
N LEU A 285 1.56 19.88 4.87
CA LEU A 285 2.02 21.14 5.42
C LEU A 285 0.90 21.87 6.17
N PRO A 286 1.21 22.77 7.11
CA PRO A 286 0.27 23.79 7.54
C PRO A 286 -0.21 24.67 6.38
N ALA A 287 -1.38 25.27 6.55
CA ALA A 287 -1.97 26.13 5.53
C ALA A 287 -1.03 27.29 5.18
N ASP A 288 -0.82 27.50 3.88
CA ASP A 288 0.00 28.58 3.32
C ASP A 288 1.47 28.59 3.81
N LYS A 289 1.99 27.42 4.22
CA LYS A 289 3.39 27.23 4.61
C LYS A 289 4.09 26.26 3.67
N ALA A 290 5.41 26.41 3.56
CA ALA A 290 6.31 25.49 2.85
C ALA A 290 6.82 24.34 3.75
N GLU A 291 6.65 24.49 5.06
CA GLU A 291 7.10 23.60 6.13
C GLU A 291 6.45 24.09 7.43
N PRO A 292 6.41 23.29 8.51
CA PRO A 292 6.90 21.92 8.65
C PRO A 292 6.02 20.85 7.97
N TRP A 293 6.58 19.66 7.72
CA TRP A 293 5.77 18.47 7.32
C TRP A 293 5.24 17.76 8.54
N ILE A 294 3.95 17.48 8.55
CA ILE A 294 3.25 16.80 9.65
C ILE A 294 2.72 15.47 9.13
N PHE A 295 2.83 14.43 9.95
CA PHE A 295 2.44 13.05 9.66
C PHE A 295 1.45 12.58 10.71
N LEU A 296 0.35 11.95 10.28
CA LEU A 296 -0.70 11.44 11.15
C LEU A 296 -1.24 10.12 10.60
N SER A 297 -1.37 9.12 11.45
CA SER A 297 -1.89 7.79 11.09
C SER A 297 -3.25 7.53 11.72
N MET A 298 -4.06 6.72 11.05
CA MET A 298 -5.42 6.39 11.44
C MET A 298 -5.71 4.90 11.23
N ALA A 299 -6.43 4.29 12.17
CA ALA A 299 -6.85 2.90 12.11
C ALA A 299 -8.36 2.77 12.32
N PRO A 300 -9.00 1.73 11.76
CA PRO A 300 -10.40 1.48 11.93
C PRO A 300 -10.68 0.93 13.32
N ILE A 301 -11.85 1.25 13.85
CA ILE A 301 -12.46 0.58 14.98
C ILE A 301 -13.79 -0.05 14.53
N PRO A 302 -14.10 -1.29 14.98
CA PRO A 302 -15.37 -1.93 14.68
C PRO A 302 -16.58 -1.14 15.22
N ALA A 303 -17.75 -1.39 14.63
CA ALA A 303 -19.02 -0.90 15.17
C ALA A 303 -19.23 -1.37 16.62
N GLY A 304 -19.85 -0.51 17.43
CA GLY A 304 -20.10 -0.79 18.85
C GLY A 304 -18.88 -0.68 19.78
N VAL A 305 -17.66 -0.49 19.27
CA VAL A 305 -16.46 -0.35 20.12
C VAL A 305 -16.35 1.04 20.76
N SER A 306 -16.76 2.09 20.05
CA SER A 306 -16.75 3.47 20.57
C SER A 306 -18.16 4.06 20.57
N PRO A 307 -18.65 4.63 21.69
CA PRO A 307 -19.91 5.36 21.72
C PRO A 307 -19.94 6.57 20.78
N LEU A 308 -18.77 7.16 20.48
CA LEU A 308 -18.65 8.31 19.57
C LEU A 308 -18.73 7.90 18.09
N LEU A 309 -18.50 6.62 17.80
CA LEU A 309 -18.55 6.03 16.46
C LEU A 309 -19.36 4.73 16.51
N PRO A 310 -20.69 4.80 16.73
CA PRO A 310 -21.52 3.62 16.97
C PRO A 310 -21.49 2.64 15.79
N ASN A 311 -21.35 3.15 14.56
CA ASN A 311 -21.25 2.37 13.33
C ASN A 311 -19.80 1.97 12.97
N GLY A 312 -18.84 2.23 13.86
CA GLY A 312 -17.42 2.11 13.58
C GLY A 312 -16.92 3.31 12.78
N GLY A 313 -15.64 3.28 12.43
CA GLY A 313 -14.98 4.36 11.71
C GLY A 313 -13.48 4.34 11.93
N PHE A 314 -12.81 5.44 11.64
CA PHE A 314 -11.39 5.62 11.85
C PHE A 314 -11.13 6.51 13.07
N ILE A 315 -10.04 6.21 13.78
CA ILE A 315 -9.50 7.01 14.87
C ILE A 315 -8.04 7.34 14.59
N PRO A 316 -7.50 8.46 15.11
CA PRO A 316 -6.07 8.70 15.11
C PRO A 316 -5.36 7.62 15.94
N VAL A 317 -4.14 7.28 15.54
CA VAL A 317 -3.29 6.27 16.19
C VAL A 317 -2.01 6.93 16.65
N HIS A 318 -1.54 6.57 17.85
CA HIS A 318 -0.27 7.08 18.34
C HIS A 318 0.89 6.67 17.42
N GLY A 319 1.90 7.52 17.28
CA GLY A 319 3.09 7.16 16.51
C GLY A 319 3.78 5.94 17.14
N PRO A 320 3.99 4.82 16.43
CA PRO A 320 4.46 3.58 17.05
C PRO A 320 5.85 3.68 17.70
N ALA A 321 6.71 4.53 17.13
CA ALA A 321 8.04 4.84 17.64
C ALA A 321 8.07 6.04 18.60
N LEU A 322 6.91 6.56 19.03
CA LEU A 322 6.80 7.67 19.98
C LEU A 322 6.54 7.16 21.41
N ASP A 323 6.29 8.06 22.34
CA ASP A 323 6.04 7.78 23.76
C ASP A 323 4.63 7.28 24.07
N GLY A 324 3.75 7.20 23.06
CA GLY A 324 2.35 6.80 23.21
C GLY A 324 1.43 7.91 23.71
N THR A 325 1.89 9.16 23.72
CA THR A 325 1.06 10.34 24.05
C THR A 325 0.66 11.10 22.79
N GLN A 326 1.52 11.13 21.78
CA GLN A 326 1.31 11.90 20.55
C GLN A 326 0.79 11.05 19.39
N PHE A 327 -0.16 11.63 18.66
CA PHE A 327 -0.75 11.04 17.44
C PHE A 327 -0.01 11.49 16.18
N ALA A 328 0.38 12.75 16.12
CA ALA A 328 1.09 13.35 15.00
C ALA A 328 2.59 13.50 15.28
N GLN A 329 3.38 13.49 14.20
CA GLN A 329 4.81 13.79 14.21
C GLN A 329 5.11 14.86 13.17
N MET A 330 6.11 15.69 13.41
CA MET A 330 6.47 16.83 12.59
C MET A 330 7.97 16.83 12.26
N LEU A 331 8.31 17.23 11.04
CA LEU A 331 9.64 17.64 10.62
C LEU A 331 9.61 19.14 10.29
N ASP A 332 10.31 19.95 11.08
CA ASP A 332 10.54 21.38 10.89
C ASP A 332 12.03 21.62 10.59
N PRO A 333 12.41 21.80 9.31
CA PRO A 333 13.78 22.09 8.96
C PRO A 333 14.33 23.40 9.49
N ASN A 334 13.50 24.40 9.74
CA ASN A 334 13.95 25.72 10.20
C ASN A 334 13.94 25.87 11.73
N ALA A 335 13.45 24.87 12.47
CA ALA A 335 13.58 24.85 13.91
C ALA A 335 15.05 24.96 14.36
N SER A 336 15.31 25.90 15.28
CA SER A 336 16.62 26.13 15.89
C SER A 336 17.03 25.03 16.88
N GLY A 337 16.05 24.27 17.37
CA GLY A 337 16.23 23.12 18.27
C GLY A 337 16.01 21.78 17.58
N ASN A 338 15.16 20.93 18.16
CA ASN A 338 14.82 19.65 17.58
C ASN A 338 14.00 19.84 16.30
N LYS A 339 14.55 19.44 15.16
CA LYS A 339 13.85 19.49 13.87
C LYS A 339 12.75 18.43 13.73
N VAL A 340 12.77 17.41 14.59
CA VAL A 340 11.75 16.36 14.61
C VAL A 340 11.03 16.38 15.94
N VAL A 341 9.71 16.59 15.91
CA VAL A 341 8.88 16.77 17.10
C VAL A 341 7.63 15.88 17.04
N PRO A 342 7.31 15.10 18.08
CA PRO A 342 8.20 14.77 19.20
C PRO A 342 9.42 13.97 18.72
N LYS A 343 10.47 13.94 19.55
CA LYS A 343 11.67 13.15 19.26
C LYS A 343 11.28 11.65 19.26
N PRO A 344 11.56 10.90 18.18
CA PRO A 344 11.24 9.49 18.12
C PRO A 344 12.17 8.65 19.00
N SER A 345 11.67 7.51 19.46
CA SER A 345 12.38 6.45 20.17
C SER A 345 12.09 5.10 19.48
N PRO A 346 12.68 4.85 18.31
CA PRO A 346 12.48 3.62 17.56
C PRO A 346 13.13 2.41 18.26
N ASN A 347 12.66 1.21 17.92
CA ASN A 347 13.22 -0.06 18.38
C ASN A 347 13.67 -0.96 17.22
N ASN A 348 14.07 -0.37 16.09
CA ASN A 348 14.53 -1.06 14.88
C ASN A 348 15.90 -1.76 14.99
N LEU A 349 16.56 -1.71 16.16
CA LEU A 349 17.73 -2.53 16.49
C LEU A 349 17.44 -3.58 17.57
N ASN A 350 16.24 -3.60 18.15
CA ASN A 350 15.81 -4.67 19.06
C ASN A 350 15.39 -5.92 18.26
N PRO A 351 15.31 -7.10 18.92
CA PRO A 351 14.53 -8.21 18.37
C PRO A 351 13.11 -7.77 18.02
N ILE A 352 12.58 -8.26 16.90
CA ILE A 352 11.22 -7.94 16.47
C ILE A 352 10.22 -8.43 17.53
N THR A 353 9.31 -7.53 17.91
CA THR A 353 8.24 -7.78 18.88
C THR A 353 6.97 -7.12 18.38
N CYS A 354 5.82 -7.74 18.69
CA CYS A 354 4.51 -7.16 18.39
C CYS A 354 4.11 -5.98 19.30
N GLN A 355 4.88 -5.68 20.35
CA GLN A 355 4.61 -4.57 21.25
C GLN A 355 5.06 -3.23 20.66
N HIS A 356 4.16 -2.24 20.64
CA HIS A 356 4.46 -0.88 20.13
C HIS A 356 3.54 0.18 20.73
N ALA A 357 3.91 1.46 20.60
CA ALA A 357 3.17 2.57 21.20
C ALA A 357 1.80 2.88 20.55
N ALA A 358 1.54 2.35 19.35
CA ALA A 358 0.39 2.75 18.55
C ALA A 358 -0.98 2.54 19.22
N LEU A 359 -1.22 1.43 19.95
CA LEU A 359 -2.54 1.13 20.52
C LEU A 359 -2.50 0.33 21.85
N ILE A 360 -1.37 0.25 22.56
CA ILE A 360 -1.23 -0.68 23.69
C ILE A 360 -0.72 0.01 24.95
N GLN A 361 -1.43 -0.21 26.05
CA GLN A 361 -0.95 0.05 27.41
C GLN A 361 -0.61 -1.29 28.10
N PRO A 362 0.55 -1.40 28.79
CA PRO A 362 1.57 -0.37 28.91
C PRO A 362 2.37 -0.23 27.62
N VAL A 363 2.57 1.02 27.18
CA VAL A 363 3.44 1.36 26.04
C VAL A 363 4.88 0.90 26.37
N PRO A 364 5.62 0.27 25.44
CA PRO A 364 7.01 -0.08 25.68
C PRO A 364 7.82 1.15 26.10
N GLU A 365 8.51 1.08 27.23
CA GLU A 365 9.23 2.24 27.78
C GLU A 365 10.27 2.78 26.78
N PRO A 366 10.24 4.08 26.41
CA PRO A 366 11.19 4.65 25.45
C PRO A 366 12.66 4.36 25.79
N ALA A 367 13.03 4.41 27.07
CA ALA A 367 14.39 4.15 27.55
C ALA A 367 14.90 2.72 27.30
N LYS A 368 14.00 1.74 27.07
CA LYS A 368 14.35 0.34 26.78
C LYS A 368 14.46 0.03 25.28
N ARG A 369 14.13 1.00 24.43
CA ARG A 369 14.14 0.84 22.97
C ARG A 369 15.53 1.16 22.44
N LYS A 370 16.09 0.27 21.61
CA LYS A 370 17.32 0.55 20.86
C LYS A 370 16.97 0.68 19.39
N GLY A 371 17.29 1.81 18.82
CA GLY A 371 17.04 2.08 17.43
C GLY A 371 17.74 3.35 16.97
N VAL A 372 17.62 3.59 15.67
CA VAL A 372 18.17 4.76 14.99
C VAL A 372 17.07 5.48 14.22
N SER A 373 17.18 6.80 14.15
CA SER A 373 16.23 7.68 13.45
C SER A 373 17.00 8.71 12.62
N THR A 374 16.38 9.21 11.55
CA THR A 374 16.95 10.40 10.86
C THR A 374 16.88 11.66 11.73
N ALA A 375 16.10 11.67 12.81
CA ALA A 375 16.13 12.72 13.82
C ALA A 375 17.55 13.03 14.32
N ASP A 376 18.38 11.99 14.49
CA ASP A 376 19.76 12.14 14.95
C ASP A 376 20.67 12.77 13.87
N LEU A 377 20.29 12.66 12.59
CA LEU A 377 20.99 13.30 11.47
C LEU A 377 20.63 14.77 11.30
N PHE A 378 19.63 15.27 12.01
CA PHE A 378 19.23 16.67 12.04
C PHE A 378 19.78 17.43 13.25
N ALA A 379 20.47 16.74 14.16
CA ALA A 379 21.07 17.32 15.33
C ALA A 379 22.24 18.26 14.98
N GLY A 380 22.56 19.19 15.89
CA GLY A 380 23.61 20.20 15.67
C GLY A 380 25.02 19.64 15.43
N GLN A 381 25.30 18.41 15.88
CA GLN A 381 26.54 17.69 15.55
C GLN A 381 26.21 16.59 14.54
N THR A 382 26.67 16.77 13.30
CA THR A 382 26.52 15.75 12.26
C THR A 382 27.43 14.55 12.58
N PRO A 383 26.91 13.31 12.62
CA PRO A 383 27.71 12.11 12.84
C PRO A 383 28.77 11.89 11.75
N GLY A 384 29.73 10.99 12.00
CA GLY A 384 30.71 10.60 10.97
C GLY A 384 30.05 9.83 9.81
N PRO A 385 30.61 9.85 8.58
CA PRO A 385 30.01 9.20 7.40
C PRO A 385 29.64 7.72 7.58
N ALA A 386 30.43 6.96 8.34
CA ALA A 386 30.15 5.56 8.63
C ALA A 386 28.87 5.40 9.48
N GLU A 387 28.70 6.24 10.50
CA GLU A 387 27.53 6.24 11.37
C GLU A 387 26.28 6.69 10.62
N ILE A 388 26.40 7.74 9.80
CA ILE A 388 25.32 8.19 8.90
C ILE A 388 24.86 7.03 8.02
N LYS A 389 25.79 6.31 7.39
CA LYS A 389 25.47 5.14 6.57
C LYS A 389 24.77 4.05 7.37
N THR A 390 25.23 3.74 8.59
CA THR A 390 24.58 2.74 9.46
C THR A 390 23.15 3.12 9.82
N ILE A 391 22.90 4.39 10.18
CA ILE A 391 21.56 4.90 10.49
C ILE A 391 20.65 4.72 9.28
N LEU A 392 21.10 5.23 8.12
CA LEU A 392 20.33 5.23 6.89
C LEU A 392 20.07 3.82 6.37
N ASP A 393 21.05 2.92 6.40
CA ASP A 393 20.86 1.53 5.94
C ASP A 393 19.93 0.74 6.85
N THR A 394 19.95 1.01 8.16
CA THR A 394 19.01 0.38 9.09
C THR A 394 17.57 0.80 8.79
N ILE A 395 17.36 2.10 8.54
CA ILE A 395 16.04 2.66 8.23
C ILE A 395 15.50 2.15 6.88
N ALA A 396 16.37 1.92 5.90
CA ALA A 396 15.98 1.42 4.58
C ALA A 396 15.72 -0.09 4.54
N ASP A 397 16.30 -0.88 5.44
CA ASP A 397 16.15 -2.35 5.46
C ASP A 397 14.76 -2.77 5.99
N PRO A 398 13.86 -3.32 5.15
CA PRO A 398 12.50 -3.69 5.56
C PRO A 398 12.46 -4.83 6.58
N ARG A 399 13.56 -5.58 6.74
CA ARG A 399 13.67 -6.66 7.74
C ARG A 399 13.98 -6.14 9.14
N LYS A 400 14.45 -4.88 9.24
CA LYS A 400 14.79 -4.21 10.50
C LYS A 400 13.81 -3.10 10.83
N SER A 401 13.38 -2.36 9.82
CA SER A 401 12.58 -1.15 9.99
C SER A 401 11.24 -1.28 9.29
N HIS A 402 10.15 -1.16 10.05
CA HIS A 402 8.77 -1.18 9.59
C HIS A 402 7.91 -0.17 10.37
N PHE A 403 6.66 0.01 9.96
CA PHE A 403 5.74 1.01 10.55
C PHE A 403 5.70 0.96 12.09
N PHE A 404 5.60 -0.25 12.68
CA PHE A 404 5.48 -0.39 14.13
C PHE A 404 6.75 -0.15 14.96
N ASN A 405 7.94 0.00 14.34
CA ASN A 405 9.21 0.15 15.07
C ASN A 405 10.10 1.32 14.61
N THR A 406 9.66 2.06 13.60
CA THR A 406 10.36 3.19 12.98
C THR A 406 9.39 4.36 12.82
N ASP A 407 9.86 5.58 12.95
CA ASP A 407 9.01 6.77 12.88
C ASP A 407 8.74 7.24 11.43
N CYS A 408 7.70 8.05 11.27
CA CYS A 408 7.26 8.53 9.95
C CYS A 408 8.34 9.39 9.28
N VAL A 409 8.96 10.30 10.03
CA VAL A 409 10.00 11.18 9.48
C VAL A 409 11.18 10.37 8.95
N SER A 410 11.66 9.36 9.70
CA SER A 410 12.72 8.45 9.20
C SER A 410 12.33 7.74 7.90
N CYS A 411 11.13 7.17 7.83
CA CYS A 411 10.64 6.47 6.64
C CYS A 411 10.54 7.38 5.39
N HIS A 412 10.48 8.69 5.60
CA HIS A 412 10.25 9.68 4.56
C HIS A 412 11.47 10.56 4.25
N THR A 413 12.54 10.50 5.04
CA THR A 413 13.73 11.35 4.86
C THR A 413 15.04 10.58 4.61
N ASP A 414 15.05 9.25 4.76
CA ASP A 414 16.27 8.44 4.62
C ASP A 414 17.02 8.73 3.31
N THR A 415 16.27 8.80 2.21
CA THR A 415 16.82 8.93 0.87
C THR A 415 17.41 10.30 0.65
N ARG A 416 16.69 11.35 1.08
CA ARG A 416 17.17 12.73 0.99
C ARG A 416 18.44 12.93 1.82
N ARG A 417 18.48 12.39 3.04
CA ARG A 417 19.68 12.43 3.89
C ARG A 417 20.85 11.65 3.29
N SER A 418 20.60 10.53 2.62
CA SER A 418 21.65 9.80 1.88
C SER A 418 22.25 10.64 0.76
N ILE A 419 21.41 11.33 -0.02
CA ILE A 419 21.87 12.21 -1.11
C ILE A 419 22.69 13.38 -0.53
N GLU A 420 22.19 14.03 0.51
CA GLU A 420 22.80 15.24 1.07
C GLU A 420 24.10 14.95 1.83
N LEU A 421 24.09 13.95 2.71
CA LEU A 421 25.20 13.71 3.64
C LEU A 421 26.25 12.74 3.10
N LEU A 422 25.86 11.81 2.22
CA LEU A 422 26.75 10.81 1.63
C LEU A 422 27.01 11.06 0.15
N GLN A 423 26.46 12.13 -0.41
CA GLN A 423 26.60 12.49 -1.83
C GLN A 423 26.15 11.35 -2.77
N THR A 424 25.17 10.56 -2.33
CA THR A 424 24.63 9.44 -3.12
C THR A 424 23.98 9.96 -4.39
N LYS A 425 24.48 9.51 -5.56
CA LYS A 425 23.96 9.91 -6.88
C LYS A 425 23.03 8.89 -7.52
N ALA A 426 23.08 7.65 -7.06
CA ALA A 426 22.31 6.54 -7.59
C ALA A 426 21.90 5.60 -6.47
N ILE A 427 20.71 5.02 -6.59
CA ILE A 427 20.15 4.07 -5.64
C ILE A 427 19.74 2.84 -6.42
N ALA A 428 20.15 1.66 -5.96
CA ALA A 428 19.86 0.41 -6.63
C ALA A 428 18.34 0.23 -6.80
N GLY A 429 17.92 -0.14 -8.01
CA GLY A 429 16.50 -0.37 -8.32
C GLY A 429 15.64 0.88 -8.47
N VAL A 430 16.19 2.10 -8.36
CA VAL A 430 15.48 3.37 -8.56
C VAL A 430 15.97 4.08 -9.83
N ASP A 431 15.05 4.58 -10.65
CA ASP A 431 15.40 5.48 -11.74
C ASP A 431 15.96 6.78 -11.16
N THR A 432 17.17 7.14 -11.54
CA THR A 432 17.83 8.39 -11.14
C THR A 432 16.96 9.64 -11.35
N LYS A 433 16.08 9.65 -12.36
CA LYS A 433 15.14 10.76 -12.61
C LYS A 433 13.99 10.81 -11.62
N ALA A 434 13.75 9.74 -10.88
CA ALA A 434 12.76 9.64 -9.82
C ALA A 434 13.36 9.87 -8.42
N LEU A 435 14.65 10.17 -8.30
CA LEU A 435 15.22 10.53 -7.01
C LEU A 435 14.67 11.89 -6.55
N PRO A 436 14.48 12.08 -5.23
CA PRO A 436 14.23 13.38 -4.60
C PRO A 436 15.07 14.51 -5.21
N ASN A 437 14.42 15.52 -5.79
CA ASN A 437 15.10 16.64 -6.46
C ASN A 437 15.19 17.91 -5.59
N GLY A 438 14.29 18.07 -4.61
CA GLY A 438 14.30 19.18 -3.67
C GLY A 438 15.13 18.97 -2.41
N PRO A 439 15.41 20.06 -1.66
CA PRO A 439 16.14 19.99 -0.39
C PRO A 439 15.38 19.19 0.67
N TRP A 440 14.04 19.17 0.60
CA TRP A 440 13.16 18.61 1.61
C TRP A 440 12.04 17.73 1.05
N ASN A 441 12.35 16.94 0.03
CA ASN A 441 11.39 15.97 -0.49
C ASN A 441 11.19 14.82 0.49
N VAL A 442 10.07 14.86 1.20
CA VAL A 442 9.64 13.81 2.14
C VAL A 442 8.76 12.74 1.46
N ARG A 443 8.69 12.71 0.13
CA ARG A 443 7.88 11.71 -0.59
C ARG A 443 8.61 10.39 -0.68
N ASN A 444 8.07 9.40 0.01
CA ASN A 444 8.55 8.04 -0.11
C ASN A 444 8.21 7.46 -1.51
N PHE A 445 7.00 7.72 -2.00
CA PHE A 445 6.52 7.33 -3.34
C PHE A 445 5.36 8.25 -3.72
N GLY A 446 5.44 8.97 -4.85
CA GLY A 446 4.40 9.93 -5.25
C GLY A 446 4.90 11.00 -6.20
N TRP A 447 4.27 12.17 -6.19
CA TRP A 447 4.69 13.34 -6.93
C TRP A 447 5.32 14.38 -6.00
N SER A 448 6.48 14.90 -6.42
CA SER A 448 7.10 16.09 -5.84
C SER A 448 6.36 17.35 -6.26
N PRO A 449 5.98 18.24 -5.32
CA PRO A 449 5.37 19.52 -5.66
C PRO A 449 6.41 20.48 -6.30
N PRO A 450 5.95 21.53 -7.00
CA PRO A 450 6.83 22.48 -7.69
C PRO A 450 7.74 23.29 -6.75
N ILE A 451 7.33 23.48 -5.49
CA ILE A 451 8.13 24.21 -4.48
C ILE A 451 9.47 23.51 -4.15
N GLU A 452 9.54 22.21 -4.39
CA GLU A 452 10.75 21.40 -4.19
C GLU A 452 11.65 21.38 -5.44
N GLY A 453 11.18 21.83 -6.61
CA GLY A 453 11.88 21.72 -7.87
C GLY A 453 10.93 21.33 -9.01
N PRO A 454 11.43 20.78 -10.13
CA PRO A 454 10.56 20.29 -11.19
C PRO A 454 9.55 19.26 -10.66
N VAL A 455 8.27 19.47 -10.97
CA VAL A 455 7.23 18.50 -10.66
C VAL A 455 7.56 17.17 -11.33
N GLN A 456 7.74 16.13 -10.53
CA GLN A 456 8.10 14.81 -11.03
C GLN A 456 7.58 13.70 -10.12
N ALA A 457 7.49 12.51 -10.70
CA ALA A 457 7.34 11.27 -9.96
C ALA A 457 8.60 11.00 -9.12
N THR A 458 8.45 10.69 -7.84
CA THR A 458 9.56 10.41 -6.92
C THR A 458 9.43 9.06 -6.22
N VAL A 459 10.59 8.44 -5.99
CA VAL A 459 10.75 7.13 -5.34
C VAL A 459 11.91 7.23 -4.36
N SER A 460 11.68 6.79 -3.12
CA SER A 460 12.73 6.65 -2.12
C SER A 460 13.43 5.29 -2.24
N ARG A 461 14.66 5.23 -1.72
CA ARG A 461 15.39 3.99 -1.48
C ARG A 461 14.58 2.99 -0.67
N ARG A 462 13.92 3.44 0.40
CA ARG A 462 13.13 2.56 1.25
C ARG A 462 11.97 1.90 0.49
N THR A 463 11.24 2.64 -0.34
CA THR A 463 10.22 2.02 -1.21
C THR A 463 10.84 0.99 -2.13
N ALA A 464 12.02 1.25 -2.71
CA ALA A 464 12.68 0.27 -3.56
C ALA A 464 13.06 -1.02 -2.83
N GLU A 465 13.59 -0.93 -1.61
CA GLU A 465 13.93 -2.09 -0.78
C GLU A 465 12.67 -2.87 -0.36
N GLU A 466 11.60 -2.19 0.06
CA GLU A 466 10.31 -2.82 0.40
C GLU A 466 9.70 -3.51 -0.84
N THR A 467 9.72 -2.85 -2.00
CA THR A 467 9.24 -3.43 -3.27
C THR A 467 10.08 -4.63 -3.69
N ALA A 468 11.40 -4.60 -3.50
CA ALA A 468 12.28 -5.73 -3.82
C ALA A 468 11.96 -6.94 -2.93
N GLU A 469 11.72 -6.74 -1.64
CA GLU A 469 11.29 -7.81 -0.71
C GLU A 469 9.95 -8.42 -1.17
N VAL A 470 8.99 -7.59 -1.55
CA VAL A 470 7.68 -8.01 -2.07
C VAL A 470 7.80 -8.83 -3.35
N VAL A 471 8.53 -8.32 -4.36
CA VAL A 471 8.72 -9.02 -5.64
C VAL A 471 9.36 -10.38 -5.41
N LYS A 472 10.40 -10.43 -4.56
CA LYS A 472 11.06 -11.68 -4.20
C LYS A 472 10.06 -12.65 -3.56
N PHE A 473 9.30 -12.20 -2.57
CA PHE A 473 8.31 -13.06 -1.89
C PHE A 473 7.24 -13.59 -2.85
N ILE A 474 6.67 -12.73 -3.70
CA ILE A 474 5.65 -13.14 -4.67
C ILE A 474 6.20 -14.18 -5.63
N ASN A 475 7.36 -13.93 -6.24
CA ASN A 475 7.95 -14.84 -7.21
C ASN A 475 8.36 -16.18 -6.58
N ASP A 476 8.85 -16.18 -5.34
CA ASP A 476 9.28 -17.40 -4.66
C ASP A 476 8.11 -18.23 -4.10
N SER A 477 7.02 -17.58 -3.68
CA SER A 477 5.99 -18.19 -2.83
C SER A 477 4.59 -18.20 -3.41
N LEU A 478 4.29 -17.30 -4.36
CA LEU A 478 2.92 -17.07 -4.87
C LEU A 478 2.77 -17.23 -6.38
N ALA A 479 3.81 -16.98 -7.16
CA ALA A 479 3.79 -17.15 -8.61
C ALA A 479 3.76 -18.65 -8.97
N ALA A 480 2.62 -19.10 -9.51
CA ALA A 480 2.36 -20.41 -10.12
C ALA A 480 3.24 -21.59 -9.62
N LYS A 481 3.19 -21.84 -8.32
CA LYS A 481 3.43 -23.16 -7.73
C LYS A 481 2.12 -23.91 -7.59
#